data_AF-A0A519UJ90-F1
#
_entry.id   AF-A0A519UJ90-F1
#
_cell.length_a   1.000
_cell.length_b   1.000
_cell.length_c   1.000
_cell.angle_alpha   90.00
_cell.angle_beta   90.00
_cell.angle_gamma   90.00
#
_symmetry.space_group_name_H-M   'P 1'
#
loop_
_entity.id
_entity.type
_entity.pdbx_description
1 polymer ?
#
loop_
_entity_poly.entity_id
_entity_poly.type
_entity_poly.pdbx_seq_one_letter_code
_entity_poly.pdbx_strand_id
1 'polypeptide(L)'
;MIVSAQTYNIILIAIVILVALKPLFSRFIKKQGNKHDWMFAFLILLLPINWYTPTFISVTKCFEYKKEVLLFPTTVDGVSYSYGWNNYIVNKSPDTLVFEYVYYGDNEREKDEVDQIVPPGKIAKVNEVKIDFVFEEQAKSVSTKSSGATKTSLYCM
;
A
#
# COMPACT_ATOMS: atom_id res chain seq x y z
N MET A 1 -14.71 -4.00 -4.41
CA MET A 1 -14.46 -5.23 -3.59
C MET A 1 -13.17 -5.03 -2.82
N ILE A 2 -13.18 -5.25 -1.51
CA ILE A 2 -12.01 -5.08 -0.63
C ILE A 2 -11.57 -6.47 -0.16
N VAL A 3 -10.28 -6.78 -0.23
CA VAL A 3 -9.71 -8.08 0.17
C VAL A 3 -8.56 -7.90 1.16
N SER A 4 -8.20 -8.94 1.90
CA SER A 4 -7.02 -8.87 2.76
C SER A 4 -5.74 -8.67 1.93
N ALA A 5 -4.73 -7.99 2.48
CA ALA A 5 -3.43 -7.84 1.81
C ALA A 5 -2.77 -9.19 1.47
N GLN A 6 -2.97 -10.20 2.32
CA GLN A 6 -2.50 -11.57 2.05
C GLN A 6 -3.20 -12.18 0.83
N THR A 7 -4.52 -12.07 0.75
CA THR A 7 -5.30 -12.54 -0.41
C THR A 7 -4.88 -11.82 -1.68
N TYR A 8 -4.65 -10.50 -1.61
CA TYR A 8 -4.13 -9.72 -2.73
C TYR A 8 -2.77 -10.24 -3.23
N ASN A 9 -1.83 -10.48 -2.32
CA ASN A 9 -0.51 -11.03 -2.66
C ASN A 9 -0.61 -12.42 -3.30
N ILE A 10 -1.52 -13.28 -2.81
CA ILE A 10 -1.76 -14.60 -3.40
C ILE A 10 -2.27 -14.46 -4.85
N ILE A 11 -3.19 -13.53 -5.11
CA ILE A 11 -3.70 -13.24 -6.45
C ILE A 11 -2.55 -12.79 -7.37
N LEU A 12 -1.70 -11.86 -6.91
CA LEU A 12 -0.55 -11.40 -7.69
C LEU A 12 0.41 -12.54 -8.04
N ILE A 13 0.75 -13.39 -7.06
CA ILE A 13 1.63 -14.55 -7.28
C ILE A 13 1.02 -15.51 -8.30
N ALA A 14 -0.29 -15.79 -8.20
CA ALA A 14 -0.98 -16.66 -9.14
C ALA A 14 -0.91 -16.10 -10.57
N ILE A 15 -1.09 -14.78 -10.76
CA ILE A 15 -0.95 -14.14 -12.07
C ILE A 15 0.47 -14.28 -12.61
N VAL A 16 1.49 -14.03 -11.77
CA VAL A 16 2.90 -14.16 -12.16
C VAL A 16 3.20 -15.59 -12.65
N ILE A 17 2.73 -16.60 -11.92
CA ILE A 17 2.91 -18.01 -12.30
C ILE A 17 2.23 -18.30 -13.63
N LEU A 18 0.97 -17.89 -13.81
CA LEU A 18 0.22 -18.13 -15.04
C LEU A 18 0.86 -17.48 -16.27
N VAL A 19 1.38 -16.25 -16.12
CA VAL A 19 2.08 -15.54 -17.20
C VAL A 19 3.42 -16.22 -17.52
N ALA A 20 4.17 -16.67 -16.51
CA ALA A 20 5.49 -17.29 -16.68
C ALA A 20 5.42 -18.73 -17.22
N LEU A 21 4.35 -19.48 -16.94
CA LEU A 21 4.23 -20.89 -17.33
C LEU A 21 4.37 -21.11 -18.84
N LYS A 22 3.69 -20.29 -19.67
CA LYS A 22 3.66 -20.49 -21.13
C LYS A 22 5.01 -20.23 -21.82
N PRO A 23 5.73 -19.12 -21.54
CA PRO A 23 7.09 -18.91 -22.04
C PRO A 23 8.05 -20.01 -21.59
N LEU A 24 8.05 -20.35 -20.29
CA LEU A 24 8.93 -21.37 -19.73
C LEU A 24 8.66 -22.73 -20.36
N PHE A 25 7.40 -23.13 -20.50
CA PHE A 25 7.02 -24.38 -21.16
C PHE A 25 7.46 -24.42 -22.62
N SER A 26 7.25 -23.34 -23.37
CA SER A 26 7.66 -23.26 -24.78
C SER A 26 9.17 -23.35 -24.96
N ARG A 27 9.92 -22.69 -24.08
CA ARG A 27 11.39 -22.66 -24.12
C ARG A 27 12.00 -23.99 -23.67
N PHE A 28 11.59 -24.52 -22.52
CA PHE A 28 12.21 -25.71 -21.92
C PHE A 28 11.66 -27.03 -22.46
N ILE A 29 10.35 -27.13 -22.72
CA ILE A 29 9.71 -28.38 -23.15
C ILE A 29 9.60 -28.44 -24.67
N LYS A 30 9.07 -27.39 -25.31
CA LYS A 30 8.91 -27.37 -26.77
C LYS A 30 10.18 -26.95 -27.54
N LYS A 31 11.22 -26.48 -26.85
CA LYS A 31 12.48 -25.97 -27.46
C LYS A 31 12.27 -24.93 -28.57
N GLN A 32 11.20 -24.14 -28.48
CA GLN A 32 10.82 -23.15 -29.51
C GLN A 32 11.56 -21.80 -29.37
N GLY A 33 12.61 -21.74 -28.54
CA GLY A 33 13.35 -20.51 -28.27
C GLY A 33 12.47 -19.44 -27.61
N ASN A 34 12.63 -18.18 -28.03
CA ASN A 34 12.07 -17.00 -27.34
C ASN A 34 10.71 -16.55 -27.91
N LYS A 35 9.99 -17.44 -28.63
CA LYS A 35 8.75 -17.11 -29.35
C LYS A 35 7.66 -16.46 -28.46
N HIS A 36 7.66 -16.77 -27.16
CA HIS A 36 6.66 -16.29 -26.21
C HIS A 36 7.24 -15.41 -25.09
N ASP A 37 8.53 -15.04 -25.14
CA ASP A 37 9.15 -14.24 -24.07
C ASP A 37 8.55 -12.84 -23.95
N TRP A 38 7.92 -12.32 -25.01
CA TRP A 38 7.15 -11.07 -24.96
C TRP A 38 6.04 -11.09 -23.91
N MET A 39 5.53 -12.26 -23.52
CA MET A 39 4.52 -12.37 -22.47
C MET A 39 5.04 -11.96 -21.09
N PHE A 40 6.36 -12.00 -20.85
CA PHE A 40 6.92 -11.44 -19.62
C PHE A 40 6.71 -9.94 -19.49
N ALA A 41 6.48 -9.22 -20.60
CA ALA A 41 6.12 -7.80 -20.55
C ALA A 41 4.80 -7.55 -19.80
N PHE A 42 3.90 -8.54 -19.74
CA PHE A 42 2.67 -8.42 -18.93
C PHE A 42 2.96 -8.30 -17.43
N LEU A 43 4.12 -8.79 -16.95
CA LEU A 43 4.51 -8.61 -15.55
C LEU A 43 4.84 -7.15 -15.23
N ILE A 44 5.28 -6.38 -16.22
CA ILE A 44 5.56 -4.94 -16.04
C ILE A 44 4.27 -4.19 -15.73
N LEU A 45 3.13 -4.62 -16.28
CA LEU A 45 1.82 -4.01 -15.99
C LEU A 45 1.39 -4.21 -14.52
N LEU A 46 1.94 -5.19 -13.81
CA LEU A 46 1.63 -5.40 -12.38
C LEU A 46 2.24 -4.31 -11.49
N LEU A 47 3.33 -3.67 -11.91
CA LEU A 47 3.98 -2.61 -11.14
C LEU A 47 3.07 -1.39 -10.93
N PRO A 48 2.53 -0.73 -11.97
CA PRO A 48 1.63 0.39 -11.77
C PRO A 48 0.33 -0.04 -11.09
N ILE A 49 -0.19 -1.25 -11.36
CA ILE A 49 -1.37 -1.76 -10.66
C ILE A 49 -1.11 -1.80 -9.15
N ASN A 50 0.00 -2.40 -8.72
CA ASN A 50 0.36 -2.46 -7.30
C ASN A 50 0.60 -1.08 -6.68
N TRP A 51 1.17 -0.15 -7.42
CA TRP A 51 1.49 1.20 -6.91
C TRP A 51 0.26 2.10 -6.76
N TYR A 52 -0.72 1.96 -7.64
CA TYR A 52 -1.93 2.79 -7.65
C TYR A 52 -3.13 2.13 -6.95
N THR A 53 -2.94 0.95 -6.36
CA THR A 53 -4.00 0.26 -5.61
C THR A 53 -4.03 0.74 -4.16
N PRO A 54 -5.11 1.41 -3.70
CA PRO A 54 -5.22 1.89 -2.33
C PRO A 54 -5.23 0.75 -1.31
N THR A 55 -4.57 1.01 -0.18
CA THR A 55 -4.62 0.17 1.01
C THR A 55 -5.52 0.81 2.06
N PHE A 56 -6.32 -0.01 2.72
CA PHE A 56 -7.09 0.32 3.91
C PHE A 56 -6.39 -0.21 5.14
N ILE A 57 -6.23 0.64 6.15
CA ILE A 57 -5.79 0.26 7.47
C ILE A 57 -6.99 0.40 8.39
N SER A 58 -7.66 -0.73 8.65
CA SER A 58 -8.76 -0.81 9.61
C SER A 58 -8.18 -1.08 10.99
N VAL A 59 -8.27 -0.11 11.90
CA VAL A 59 -7.78 -0.24 13.27
C VAL A 59 -8.95 -0.58 14.18
N THR A 60 -8.87 -1.70 14.89
CA THR A 60 -9.92 -2.14 15.83
C THR A 60 -9.56 -1.82 17.28
N LYS A 61 -8.27 -1.86 17.61
CA LYS A 61 -7.69 -1.42 18.89
C LYS A 61 -6.27 -0.91 18.62
N CYS A 62 -5.70 -0.17 19.57
CA CYS A 62 -4.29 0.19 19.48
C CYS A 62 -3.42 -1.06 19.31
N PHE A 63 -2.46 -1.00 18.39
CA PHE A 63 -1.60 -2.13 17.99
C PHE A 63 -2.31 -3.31 17.29
N GLU A 64 -3.63 -3.25 17.10
CA GLU A 64 -4.43 -4.26 16.41
C GLU A 64 -5.10 -3.66 15.17
N TYR A 65 -4.55 -3.98 14.00
CA TYR A 65 -5.04 -3.47 12.74
C TYR A 65 -5.06 -4.53 11.64
N LYS A 66 -5.94 -4.32 10.67
CA LYS A 66 -6.05 -5.13 9.47
C LYS A 66 -5.71 -4.28 8.25
N LYS A 67 -4.79 -4.79 7.42
CA LYS A 67 -4.47 -4.24 6.11
C LYS A 67 -5.31 -4.93 5.03
N GLU A 68 -6.07 -4.13 4.30
CA GLU A 68 -6.93 -4.58 3.22
C GLU A 68 -6.66 -3.76 1.95
N VAL A 69 -6.98 -4.29 0.79
CA VAL A 69 -6.61 -3.74 -0.51
C VAL A 69 -7.87 -3.57 -1.37
N LEU A 70 -7.98 -2.42 -2.04
CA LEU A 70 -9.10 -2.12 -2.94
C LEU A 70 -8.92 -2.79 -4.30
N LEU A 71 -9.63 -3.87 -4.60
CA LEU A 71 -9.54 -4.46 -5.93
C LEU A 71 -10.31 -3.69 -7.00
N PHE A 72 -11.43 -3.06 -6.62
CA PHE A 72 -12.29 -2.29 -7.54
C PHE A 72 -12.86 -1.08 -6.80
N PRO A 73 -12.98 0.09 -7.46
CA PRO A 73 -13.61 1.28 -6.89
C PRO A 73 -14.98 0.94 -6.33
N THR A 74 -15.29 1.48 -5.15
CA THR A 74 -16.54 1.18 -4.45
C THR A 74 -16.86 2.31 -3.49
N THR A 75 -18.09 2.35 -3.00
CA THR A 75 -18.48 3.22 -1.90
C THR A 75 -18.73 2.37 -0.67
N VAL A 76 -18.12 2.71 0.48
CA VAL A 76 -18.41 2.08 1.77
C VAL A 76 -18.53 3.20 2.81
N ASP A 77 -19.53 3.09 3.69
CA ASP A 77 -19.77 4.06 4.77
C ASP A 77 -19.85 5.53 4.28
N GLY A 78 -20.39 5.73 3.07
CA GLY A 78 -20.55 7.05 2.45
C GLY A 78 -19.28 7.63 1.83
N VAL A 79 -18.13 6.95 1.91
CA VAL A 79 -16.87 7.39 1.31
C VAL A 79 -16.65 6.66 -0.01
N SER A 80 -16.43 7.43 -1.09
CA SER A 80 -16.06 6.88 -2.39
C SER A 80 -14.57 6.54 -2.42
N TYR A 81 -14.28 5.26 -2.65
CA TYR A 81 -12.93 4.75 -2.79
C TYR A 81 -12.58 4.60 -4.26
N SER A 82 -11.47 5.22 -4.64
CA SER A 82 -10.94 5.23 -6.00
C SER A 82 -9.45 4.92 -5.98
N TYR A 83 -8.93 4.44 -7.11
CA TYR A 83 -7.50 4.27 -7.30
C TYR A 83 -6.77 5.62 -7.29
N GLY A 84 -5.50 5.60 -6.90
CA GLY A 84 -4.68 6.80 -6.79
C GLY A 84 -3.52 6.62 -5.83
N TRP A 85 -2.73 7.69 -5.66
CA TRP A 85 -1.73 7.78 -4.60
C TRP A 85 -2.37 8.20 -3.29
N ASN A 86 -3.16 7.28 -2.74
CA ASN A 86 -3.84 7.50 -1.50
C ASN A 86 -4.14 6.19 -0.80
N ASN A 87 -4.03 6.23 0.52
CA ASN A 87 -4.48 5.19 1.42
C ASN A 87 -5.60 5.70 2.31
N TYR A 88 -6.30 4.78 2.94
CA TYR A 88 -7.42 5.08 3.81
C TYR A 88 -7.19 4.50 5.19
N ILE A 89 -7.39 5.32 6.22
CA ILE A 89 -7.32 4.91 7.62
C ILE A 89 -8.75 4.85 8.13
N VAL A 90 -9.20 3.68 8.56
CA VAL A 90 -10.54 3.45 9.07
C VAL A 90 -10.42 3.20 10.57
N ASN A 91 -10.81 4.20 11.36
CA ASN A 91 -10.77 4.09 12.81
C ASN A 91 -12.05 3.41 13.33
N LYS A 92 -11.94 2.13 13.71
CA LYS A 92 -13.00 1.38 14.40
C LYS A 92 -12.71 1.21 15.89
N SER A 93 -11.60 1.75 16.39
CA SER A 93 -11.24 1.72 17.80
C SER A 93 -11.97 2.84 18.57
N PRO A 94 -12.07 2.75 19.90
CA PRO A 94 -12.58 3.84 20.73
C PRO A 94 -11.57 4.99 20.90
N ASP A 95 -10.31 4.76 20.54
CA ASP A 95 -9.19 5.70 20.68
C ASP A 95 -9.08 6.62 19.46
N THR A 96 -8.51 7.81 19.64
CA THR A 96 -8.21 8.69 18.51
C THR A 96 -6.90 8.28 17.87
N LEU A 97 -6.86 8.21 16.54
CA LEU A 97 -5.63 7.93 15.80
C LEU A 97 -5.03 9.21 15.25
N VAL A 98 -3.70 9.26 15.20
CA VAL A 98 -2.96 10.35 14.59
C VAL A 98 -2.08 9.79 13.48
N PHE A 99 -2.24 10.36 12.29
CA PHE A 99 -1.35 10.17 11.16
C PHE A 99 -0.48 11.42 11.03
N GLU A 100 0.84 11.23 10.99
CA GLU A 100 1.79 12.35 10.90
C GLU A 100 2.96 12.06 9.95
N TYR A 101 3.55 13.13 9.44
CA TYR A 101 4.80 13.10 8.70
C TYR A 101 5.98 13.33 9.65
N VAL A 102 6.97 12.45 9.56
CA VAL A 102 8.19 12.45 10.37
C VAL A 102 9.38 12.78 9.46
N TYR A 103 10.11 13.83 9.81
CA TYR A 103 11.20 14.37 9.00
C TYR A 103 12.56 13.98 9.58
N TYR A 104 13.48 13.57 8.71
CA TYR A 104 14.84 13.19 9.07
C TYR A 104 15.86 13.98 8.25
N GLY A 105 16.98 14.32 8.89
CA GLY A 105 18.07 15.07 8.26
C GLY A 105 17.63 16.49 7.91
N ASP A 106 17.89 16.90 6.67
CA ASP A 106 17.60 18.25 6.18
C ASP A 106 16.20 18.38 5.54
N ASN A 107 15.33 17.37 5.68
CA ASN A 107 13.97 17.43 5.14
C ASN A 107 13.08 18.35 5.97
N GLU A 108 12.23 19.12 5.29
CA GLU A 108 11.23 20.00 5.88
C GLU A 108 9.84 19.66 5.35
N ARG A 109 8.80 20.12 6.07
CA ARG A 109 7.41 19.90 5.71
C ARG A 109 7.02 20.57 4.40
N GLU A 110 6.50 19.78 3.47
CA GLU A 110 5.88 20.27 2.23
C GLU A 110 4.43 20.74 2.47
N LYS A 111 3.89 21.53 1.54
CA LYS A 111 2.57 22.19 1.73
C LYS A 111 1.39 21.22 1.74
N ASP A 112 1.52 20.07 1.10
CA ASP A 112 0.52 19.01 0.98
C ASP A 112 0.67 17.90 2.03
N GLU A 113 1.74 17.95 2.83
CA GLU A 113 1.98 17.06 3.96
C GLU A 113 1.23 17.57 5.21
N VAL A 114 -0.03 17.15 5.31
CA VAL A 114 -0.91 17.53 6.42
C VAL A 114 -1.14 16.34 7.34
N ASP A 115 -0.77 16.51 8.62
CA ASP A 115 -1.08 15.55 9.68
C ASP A 115 -2.61 15.44 9.84
N GLN A 116 -3.09 14.22 10.10
CA GLN A 116 -4.51 13.94 10.22
C GLN A 116 -4.84 13.30 11.55
N ILE A 117 -5.83 13.88 12.23
CA ILE A 117 -6.47 13.28 13.40
C ILE A 117 -7.68 12.51 12.90
N VAL A 118 -7.78 11.24 13.26
CA VAL A 118 -8.86 10.33 12.86
C VAL A 118 -9.64 9.93 14.11
N PRO A 119 -10.75 10.62 14.42
CA PRO A 119 -11.58 10.28 15.58
C PRO A 119 -12.21 8.88 15.48
N PRO A 120 -12.69 8.32 16.60
CA PRO A 120 -13.42 7.05 16.60
C PRO A 120 -14.57 7.01 15.59
N GLY A 121 -14.65 5.93 14.82
CA GLY A 121 -15.69 5.73 13.80
C GLY A 121 -15.52 6.58 12.53
N LYS A 122 -14.41 7.32 12.39
CA LYS A 122 -14.14 8.15 11.21
C LYS A 122 -13.14 7.49 10.26
N ILE A 123 -13.18 7.97 9.02
CA ILE A 123 -12.33 7.53 7.93
C ILE A 123 -11.53 8.74 7.46
N ALA A 124 -10.22 8.57 7.35
CA ALA A 124 -9.31 9.56 6.81
C ALA A 124 -8.70 9.06 5.50
N LYS A 125 -8.56 9.96 4.53
CA LYS A 125 -7.82 9.71 3.28
C LYS A 125 -6.46 10.38 3.41
N VAL A 126 -5.39 9.60 3.37
CA VAL A 126 -4.01 10.09 3.37
C VAL A 126 -3.43 9.97 1.97
N ASN A 127 -2.74 11.00 1.49
CA ASN A 127 -2.18 11.04 0.13
C ASN A 127 -0.82 10.34 0.08
N GLU A 128 -0.76 9.14 0.64
CA GLU A 128 0.48 8.38 0.76
C GLU A 128 0.29 6.96 0.24
N VAL A 129 1.32 6.46 -0.45
CA VAL A 129 1.30 5.10 -1.03
C VAL A 129 1.53 4.05 0.06
N LYS A 130 2.28 4.39 1.10
CA LYS A 130 2.60 3.48 2.20
C LYS A 130 2.67 4.26 3.50
N ILE A 131 2.20 3.65 4.59
CA ILE A 131 2.50 4.12 5.95
C ILE A 131 3.71 3.35 6.49
N ASP A 132 4.81 4.04 6.79
CA ASP A 132 6.07 3.42 7.23
C ASP A 132 6.01 2.83 8.64
N PHE A 133 5.52 3.58 9.63
CA PHE A 133 5.39 3.13 11.02
C PHE A 133 3.90 3.02 11.37
N VAL A 134 3.42 1.81 11.65
CA VAL A 134 2.01 1.58 12.02
C VAL A 134 1.97 0.96 13.41
N PHE A 135 1.71 1.79 14.43
CA PHE A 135 1.84 1.43 15.85
C PHE A 135 3.22 0.88 16.23
N GLU A 136 4.26 1.39 15.56
CA GLU A 136 5.65 1.06 15.79
C GLU A 136 6.40 2.31 16.27
N GLU A 137 7.45 2.13 17.07
CA GLU A 137 8.32 3.24 17.47
C GLU A 137 9.00 3.81 16.23
N GLN A 138 9.00 5.13 16.12
CA GLN A 138 9.67 5.82 15.03
C GLN A 138 11.17 5.54 15.09
N ALA A 139 11.78 5.31 13.93
CA ALA A 139 13.23 5.14 13.88
C ALA A 139 13.92 6.42 14.40
N LYS A 140 14.96 6.30 15.21
CA LYS A 140 15.75 7.48 15.66
C LYS A 140 16.58 8.09 14.53
N SER A 141 16.97 7.26 13.56
CA SER A 141 17.74 7.65 12.39
C SER A 141 17.39 6.72 11.23
N VAL A 142 17.34 7.27 10.02
CA VAL A 142 17.12 6.50 8.79
C VAL A 142 18.36 6.58 7.91
N SER A 143 18.81 5.42 7.40
CA SER A 143 19.90 5.38 6.43
C SER A 143 19.32 5.59 5.03
N THR A 144 19.77 6.65 4.36
CA THR A 144 19.28 7.04 3.05
C THR A 144 20.45 7.50 2.19
N LYS A 145 20.26 7.49 0.86
CA LYS A 145 21.28 8.00 -0.07
C LYS A 145 21.26 9.54 -0.15
N SER A 146 20.23 10.20 0.37
CA SER A 146 20.04 11.65 0.40
C SER A 146 20.34 12.23 1.79
N SER A 147 20.50 13.56 1.87
CA SER A 147 20.72 14.30 3.11
C SER A 147 19.51 14.28 4.07
N GLY A 148 18.31 13.99 3.56
CA GLY A 148 17.10 13.86 4.36
C GLY A 148 16.14 12.79 3.83
N ALA A 149 15.11 12.50 4.63
CA ALA A 149 13.96 11.69 4.23
C ALA A 149 12.72 12.03 5.04
N THR A 150 11.56 11.90 4.40
CA THR A 150 10.26 11.94 5.07
C THR A 150 9.74 10.51 5.23
N LYS A 151 9.17 10.24 6.40
CA LYS A 151 8.46 9.01 6.74
C LYS A 151 7.09 9.36 7.29
N THR A 152 6.23 8.37 7.42
CA THR A 152 4.87 8.56 7.93
C THR A 152 4.63 7.65 9.13
N SER A 153 3.96 8.15 10.14
CA SER A 153 3.63 7.42 11.37
C SER A 153 2.12 7.40 11.59
N LEU A 154 1.58 6.26 12.02
CA LEU A 154 0.22 6.10 12.51
C LEU A 154 0.26 5.53 13.92
N TYR A 155 -0.27 6.26 14.90
CA TYR A 155 -0.27 5.87 16.31
C TYR A 155 -1.59 6.23 17.01
N CYS A 156 -1.80 5.67 18.20
CA CYS A 156 -2.92 6.01 19.07
C CYS A 156 -2.54 7.16 20.02
N MET A 157 -3.51 8.02 20.30
CA MET A 157 -3.44 9.06 21.33
C MET A 157 -4.18 8.65 22.60
#